data_AF-A0A3M1CGI4-F1
#
_entry.id   AF-A0A3M1CGI4-F1
#
_cell.length_a   1.000
_cell.length_b   1.000
_cell.length_c   1.000
_cell.angle_alpha   90.00
_cell.angle_beta   90.00
_cell.angle_gamma   90.00
#
_symmetry.space_group_name_H-M   'P 1'
#
loop_
_entity.id
_entity.type
_entity.pdbx_description
1 polymer ?
#
loop_
_entity_poly.entity_id
_entity_poly.type
_entity_poly.pdbx_seq_one_letter_code
_entity_poly.pdbx_strand_id
1 'polypeptide(L)'
;MKSPGRGWGLLYHIHPRQVSARALNPATTLGLGLAAIVLVVVEMLSGLLLTFYYVPAITEAYRSVQVVHYLVPYGKLVRSVHLWGGYAL
;
A
#
# COMPACT_ATOMS: atom_id res chain seq x y z
N MET A 1 13.61 -36.46 13.94
CA MET A 1 12.38 -35.84 13.39
C MET A 1 12.71 -35.28 12.01
N LYS A 2 12.07 -35.79 10.95
CA LYS A 2 12.48 -35.62 9.54
C LYS A 2 12.48 -34.15 9.12
N SER A 3 13.60 -33.69 8.56
CA SER A 3 13.71 -32.40 7.87
C SER A 3 12.67 -32.36 6.72
N PRO A 4 11.86 -31.29 6.59
CA PRO A 4 10.91 -31.18 5.49
C PRO A 4 11.68 -31.06 4.18
N GLY A 5 11.24 -31.83 3.18
CA GLY A 5 11.84 -31.89 1.85
C GLY A 5 11.96 -30.51 1.19
N ARG A 6 13.04 -30.39 0.41
CA ARG A 6 13.39 -29.29 -0.52
C ARG A 6 12.15 -28.66 -1.15
N GLY A 7 11.89 -27.39 -0.83
CA GLY A 7 10.91 -26.56 -1.54
C GLY A 7 10.61 -25.21 -0.91
N TRP A 8 10.67 -25.07 0.42
CA TRP A 8 10.04 -23.93 1.11
C TRP A 8 10.80 -23.37 2.33
N GLY A 9 12.13 -23.49 2.39
CA GLY A 9 12.93 -23.04 3.55
C GLY A 9 12.69 -21.59 3.95
N LEU A 10 12.48 -20.69 2.98
CA LEU A 10 12.28 -19.25 3.21
C LEU A 10 11.06 -18.94 4.09
N LEU A 11 9.93 -19.61 3.88
CA LEU A 11 8.69 -19.36 4.64
C LEU A 11 8.88 -19.62 6.14
N TYR A 12 9.67 -20.65 6.47
CA TYR A 12 9.99 -20.98 7.86
C TYR A 12 10.99 -20.01 8.51
N HIS A 13 11.70 -19.20 7.74
CA HIS A 13 12.61 -18.18 8.24
C HIS A 13 11.92 -16.82 8.45
N ILE A 14 10.87 -16.51 7.68
CA ILE A 14 10.16 -15.23 7.77
C ILE A 14 8.93 -15.27 8.69
N HIS A 15 8.23 -16.40 8.80
CA HIS A 15 7.04 -16.53 9.62
C HIS A 15 7.32 -17.34 10.89
N PRO A 16 7.03 -16.80 12.08
CA PRO A 16 7.17 -17.56 13.31
C PRO A 16 6.19 -18.73 13.31
N ARG A 17 6.67 -19.91 13.73
CA ARG A 17 5.84 -21.13 13.79
C ARG A 17 4.82 -21.11 14.94
N GLN A 18 5.02 -20.25 15.93
CA GLN A 18 4.19 -20.12 17.12
C GLN A 18 4.07 -18.65 17.49
N VAL A 19 2.85 -18.22 17.84
CA VAL A 19 2.54 -16.88 18.31
C VAL A 19 1.71 -16.97 19.58
N SER A 20 1.82 -15.97 20.46
CA SER A 20 1.01 -15.95 21.69
C SER A 20 -0.46 -15.67 21.36
N ALA A 21 -1.39 -16.22 22.16
CA ALA A 21 -2.82 -15.95 21.97
C ALA A 21 -3.17 -14.45 22.06
N ARG A 22 -2.40 -13.68 22.85
CA ARG A 22 -2.54 -12.22 22.93
C ARG A 22 -2.20 -11.53 21.60
N ALA A 23 -1.18 -12.01 20.89
CA ALA A 23 -0.81 -11.45 19.58
C ALA A 23 -1.91 -11.64 18.53
N LEU A 24 -2.79 -12.64 18.70
CA LEU A 24 -3.96 -12.86 17.84
C LEU A 24 -5.16 -11.98 18.19
N ASN A 25 -5.15 -11.31 19.36
CA ASN A 25 -6.22 -10.39 19.71
C ASN A 25 -6.06 -9.08 18.91
N PRO A 26 -7.04 -8.71 18.06
CA PRO A 26 -6.95 -7.51 17.23
C PRO A 26 -6.85 -6.21 18.06
N ALA A 27 -7.30 -6.21 19.32
CA ALA A 27 -7.18 -5.07 20.21
C ALA A 27 -5.73 -4.81 20.69
N THR A 28 -4.82 -5.79 20.56
CA THR A 28 -3.42 -5.64 21.01
C THR A 28 -2.66 -4.59 20.21
N THR A 29 -2.90 -4.52 18.90
CA THR A 29 -2.29 -3.53 17.99
C THR A 29 -3.33 -2.72 17.22
N LEU A 30 -4.61 -2.84 17.60
CA LEU A 30 -5.75 -2.25 16.90
C LEU A 30 -5.84 -2.62 15.41
N GLY A 31 -5.22 -3.73 15.00
CA GLY A 31 -5.14 -4.14 13.59
C GLY A 31 -4.25 -3.25 12.72
N LEU A 32 -3.40 -2.39 13.31
CA LEU A 32 -2.59 -1.40 12.58
C LEU A 32 -1.66 -2.02 11.53
N GLY A 33 -1.13 -3.22 11.77
CA GLY A 33 -0.29 -3.91 10.77
C GLY A 33 -1.06 -4.30 9.50
N LEU A 34 -2.30 -4.79 9.66
CA LEU A 34 -3.16 -5.08 8.51
C LEU A 34 -3.61 -3.80 7.81
N ALA A 35 -3.96 -2.77 8.59
CA ALA A 35 -4.33 -1.46 8.05
C ALA A 35 -3.19 -0.85 7.21
N ALA A 36 -1.95 -0.92 7.69
CA ALA A 36 -0.77 -0.46 6.95
C ALA A 36 -0.56 -1.23 5.64
N ILE A 37 -0.70 -2.55 5.64
CA ILE A 37 -0.58 -3.36 4.40
C ILE A 37 -1.68 -2.97 3.40
N VAL A 38 -2.92 -2.79 3.86
CA VAL A 38 -4.02 -2.34 3.01
C VAL A 38 -3.73 -0.95 2.44
N LEU A 39 -3.26 -0.01 3.26
CA LEU A 39 -2.88 1.33 2.82
C LEU A 39 -1.75 1.30 1.79
N VAL A 40 -0.71 0.49 1.97
CA VAL A 40 0.35 0.32 0.97
C VAL A 40 -0.23 -0.14 -0.37
N VAL A 41 -1.16 -1.11 -0.38
CA VAL A 41 -1.81 -1.55 -1.62
C VAL A 41 -2.64 -0.43 -2.25
N VAL A 42 -3.39 0.33 -1.45
CA VAL A 42 -4.16 1.49 -1.93
C VAL A 42 -3.24 2.55 -2.53
N GLU A 43 -2.11 2.85 -1.90
CA GLU A 43 -1.13 3.81 -2.37
C GLU A 43 -0.43 3.36 -3.65
N MET A 44 -0.09 2.07 -3.76
CA MET A 44 0.49 1.51 -5.00
C MET A 44 -0.50 1.60 -6.16
N LEU A 45 -1.77 1.25 -5.95
CA LEU A 45 -2.79 1.29 -6.99
C LEU A 45 -3.15 2.72 -7.41
N SER A 46 -3.40 3.60 -6.43
CA SER A 46 -3.72 5.01 -6.70
C SER A 46 -2.53 5.76 -7.32
N GLY A 47 -1.32 5.51 -6.83
CA GLY A 47 -0.08 6.05 -7.40
C GLY A 47 0.12 5.59 -8.84
N LEU A 48 -0.04 4.29 -9.12
CA LEU A 48 0.03 3.76 -10.48
C LEU A 48 -0.97 4.47 -11.41
N LEU A 49 -2.22 4.65 -10.97
CA LEU A 49 -3.22 5.37 -11.75
C LEU A 49 -2.83 6.83 -12.03
N LEU A 50 -2.21 7.52 -11.06
CA LEU A 50 -1.73 8.89 -11.23
C LEU A 50 -0.56 8.98 -12.24
N THR A 51 0.31 7.97 -12.29
CA THR A 51 1.45 7.97 -13.23
C THR A 51 1.04 7.97 -14.70
N PHE A 52 -0.16 7.50 -15.05
CA PHE A 52 -0.65 7.57 -16.43
C PHE A 52 -0.89 9.00 -16.93
N TYR A 53 -1.10 9.95 -16.02
CA TYR A 53 -1.43 11.34 -16.37
C TYR A 53 -0.40 12.35 -15.86
N TYR A 54 0.45 11.97 -14.90
CA TYR A 54 1.50 12.83 -14.38
C TYR A 54 2.66 12.96 -15.37
N VAL A 55 3.14 14.19 -15.58
CA VAL A 55 4.29 14.48 -16.44
C VAL A 55 5.47 14.95 -15.57
N PRO A 56 6.57 14.17 -15.46
CA PRO A 56 7.71 14.49 -14.61
C PRO A 56 8.66 15.52 -15.28
N ALA A 57 8.14 16.66 -15.71
CA ALA A 57 8.92 17.76 -16.30
C ALA A 57 8.60 19.08 -15.58
N ILE A 58 9.62 19.89 -15.29
CA ILE A 58 9.48 21.14 -14.51
C ILE A 58 8.42 22.07 -15.12
N THR A 59 8.36 22.16 -16.45
CA THR A 59 7.43 23.01 -17.19
C THR A 59 5.98 22.52 -17.15
N GLU A 60 5.74 21.22 -16.97
CA GLU A 60 4.42 20.58 -17.11
C GLU A 60 3.90 19.95 -15.82
N ALA A 61 4.72 19.81 -14.77
CA ALA A 61 4.37 19.09 -13.55
C ALA A 61 3.08 19.63 -12.90
N TYR A 62 2.99 20.94 -12.71
CA TYR A 62 1.78 21.57 -12.14
C TYR A 62 0.57 21.40 -13.06
N ARG A 63 0.74 21.63 -14.36
CA ARG A 63 -0.34 21.48 -15.34
C ARG A 63 -0.86 20.05 -15.38
N SER A 64 0.00 19.05 -15.36
CA SER A 64 -0.41 17.63 -15.34
C SER A 64 -1.26 17.29 -14.10
N VAL A 65 -0.95 17.87 -12.93
CA VAL A 65 -1.78 17.73 -11.73
C VAL A 65 -3.15 18.40 -11.92
N GLN A 66 -3.22 19.55 -12.59
CA GLN A 66 -4.50 20.20 -12.90
C GLN A 66 -5.34 19.36 -13.88
N VAL A 67 -4.71 18.71 -14.87
CA VAL A 67 -5.40 17.78 -15.78
C VAL A 67 -6.03 16.64 -14.99
N VAL A 68 -5.28 16.01 -14.09
CA VAL A 68 -5.82 14.97 -13.19
C VAL A 68 -6.98 15.50 -12.35
N HIS A 69 -6.88 16.72 -11.83
CA HIS A 69 -7.91 17.27 -10.95
C HIS A 69 -9.22 17.61 -11.67
N TYR A 70 -9.15 18.18 -12.87
CA TYR A 70 -10.30 18.80 -13.53
C TYR A 70 -10.81 18.05 -14.76
N LEU A 71 -9.95 17.28 -15.44
CA LEU A 71 -10.28 16.67 -16.74
C LEU A 71 -10.39 15.14 -16.68
N VAL A 72 -9.64 14.49 -15.78
CA VAL A 72 -9.68 13.03 -15.64
C VAL A 72 -10.90 12.60 -14.81
N PRO A 73 -11.76 11.69 -15.31
CA PRO A 73 -12.85 11.14 -14.54
C PRO A 73 -12.35 10.54 -13.22
N TYR A 74 -12.95 10.93 -12.10
CA TYR A 74 -12.52 10.55 -10.74
C TYR A 74 -11.08 10.94 -10.38
N GLY A 75 -10.34 11.69 -11.20
CA GLY A 75 -8.94 11.99 -10.95
C GLY A 75 -8.71 12.81 -9.68
N LYS A 76 -9.62 13.75 -9.36
CA LYS A 76 -9.65 14.42 -8.05
C LYS A 76 -9.78 13.45 -6.88
N LEU A 77 -10.69 12.48 -6.98
CA LEU A 77 -10.91 11.48 -5.94
C LEU A 77 -9.66 10.62 -5.74
N VAL A 78 -9.11 10.04 -6.82
CA VAL A 78 -7.90 9.20 -6.77
C VAL A 78 -6.73 9.97 -6.19
N ARG A 79 -6.51 11.21 -6.62
CA ARG A 79 -5.46 12.08 -6.06
C ARG A 79 -5.67 12.37 -4.57
N SER A 80 -6.90 12.65 -4.15
CA SER A 80 -7.22 12.87 -2.74
C SER A 80 -7.02 11.61 -1.90
N VAL A 81 -7.41 10.44 -2.41
CA VAL A 81 -7.16 9.16 -1.74
C VAL A 81 -5.66 8.92 -1.57
N HIS A 82 -4.86 9.10 -2.63
CA HIS A 82 -3.40 8.96 -2.57
C HIS A 82 -2.78 9.93 -1.55
N LEU A 83 -3.24 11.19 -1.52
CA LEU A 83 -2.74 12.17 -0.55
C LEU A 83 -3.06 11.80 0.90
N TRP A 84 -4.33 11.48 1.19
CA TRP A 84 -4.75 11.16 2.56
C TRP A 84 -4.25 9.79 3.01
N GLY A 85 -4.18 8.82 2.10
CA GLY A 85 -3.61 7.50 2.36
C GLY A 85 -2.13 7.59 2.68
N GLY A 86 -1.36 8.40 1.94
CA GLY A 86 0.04 8.70 2.25
C GLY A 86 0.26 9.42 3.59
N TYR A 87 -0.71 10.20 4.08
CA TYR A 87 -0.64 10.78 5.44
C TYR A 87 -1.03 9.79 6.55
N ALA A 88 -1.83 8.78 6.22
CA ALA A 88 -2.31 7.79 7.18
C ALA A 88 -1.34 6.61 7.37
N LEU A 89 -0.51 6.33 6.37
CA LEU A 89 0.53 5.30 6.39
C LEU A 89 1.77 5.75 7.16
#